data_AF-A0A524KXN3-F1
#
_entry.id   AF-A0A524KXN3-F1
#
_cell.length_a   1.000
_cell.length_b   1.000
_cell.length_c   1.000
_cell.angle_alpha   90.00
_cell.angle_beta   90.00
_cell.angle_gamma   90.00
#
_symmetry.space_group_name_H-M   'P 1'
#
loop_
_entity.id
_entity.type
_entity.pdbx_description
1 polymer ?
#
loop_
_entity_poly.entity_id
_entity_poly.type
_entity_poly.pdbx_seq_one_letter_code
_entity_poly.pdbx_strand_id
1 'polypeptide(L)'
;EALTKFGMRLGTAFQLTDDTLDYVTREDDCGKTIGMDLKEGKITLPLIRTFKKCTPDEKDRIEKAVQDGGEDSVQEITSLINTYKGIEYSLEKAGRLVEEGKSFLEIFEDSTPKKALLAISDYVIQRKL
;
A
#
# COMPACT_ATOMS: atom_id res chain seq x y z
N GLU A 1 -13.60 -22.88 0.66
CA GLU A 1 -13.65 -21.53 1.29
C GLU A 1 -12.31 -21.04 1.82
N ALA A 2 -11.53 -21.85 2.55
CA ALA A 2 -10.25 -21.40 3.13
C ALA A 2 -9.27 -20.79 2.11
N LEU A 3 -9.05 -21.45 0.97
CA LEU A 3 -8.21 -20.93 -0.12
C LEU A 3 -8.75 -19.63 -0.72
N THR A 4 -10.08 -19.45 -0.77
CA THR A 4 -10.71 -18.21 -1.23
C THR A 4 -10.43 -17.06 -0.27
N LYS A 5 -10.57 -17.30 1.04
CA LYS A 5 -10.27 -16.31 2.08
C LYS A 5 -8.78 -15.95 2.09
N PHE A 6 -7.91 -16.95 2.00
CA PHE A 6 -6.46 -16.76 1.81
C PHE A 6 -6.16 -15.87 0.61
N GLY A 7 -6.66 -16.22 -0.58
CA GLY A 7 -6.41 -15.48 -1.81
C GLY A 7 -6.91 -14.04 -1.74
N MET A 8 -8.09 -13.81 -1.15
CA MET A 8 -8.64 -12.47 -0.95
C MET A 8 -7.74 -11.60 -0.05
N ARG A 9 -7.23 -12.18 1.05
CA ARG A 9 -6.33 -11.47 1.98
C ARG A 9 -4.99 -11.17 1.35
N LEU A 10 -4.39 -12.17 0.69
CA LEU A 10 -3.10 -12.01 0.03
C LEU A 10 -3.17 -10.98 -1.10
N GLY A 11 -4.20 -11.06 -1.96
CA GLY A 11 -4.39 -10.10 -3.05
C GLY A 11 -4.60 -8.68 -2.56
N THR A 12 -5.37 -8.49 -1.47
CA THR A 12 -5.55 -7.17 -0.86
C THR A 12 -4.22 -6.65 -0.28
N ALA A 13 -3.47 -7.50 0.44
CA ALA A 13 -2.17 -7.10 0.98
C ALA A 13 -1.17 -6.72 -0.11
N PHE A 14 -1.19 -7.46 -1.24
CA PHE A 14 -0.37 -7.15 -2.40
C PHE A 14 -0.70 -5.75 -2.95
N GLN A 15 -1.97 -5.45 -3.20
CA GLN A 15 -2.37 -4.14 -3.71
C GLN A 15 -1.97 -3.01 -2.76
N LEU A 16 -2.21 -3.18 -1.46
CA LEU A 16 -1.83 -2.16 -0.47
C LEU A 16 -0.31 -1.90 -0.43
N THR A 17 0.49 -2.96 -0.62
CA THR A 17 1.95 -2.83 -0.67
C THR A 17 2.37 -2.14 -1.97
N ASP A 18 1.78 -2.51 -3.10
CA ASP A 18 2.07 -1.93 -4.43
C ASP A 18 1.72 -0.43 -4.48
N ASP A 19 0.52 -0.06 -4.04
CA ASP A 19 0.07 1.35 -3.90
C ASP A 19 1.01 2.15 -2.99
N THR A 20 1.61 1.51 -1.98
CA THR A 20 2.53 2.19 -1.05
C THR A 20 3.88 2.47 -1.70
N LEU A 21 4.37 1.54 -2.53
CA LEU A 21 5.65 1.70 -3.23
C LEU A 21 5.65 2.87 -4.21
N ASP A 22 4.47 3.27 -4.72
CA ASP A 22 4.33 4.44 -5.61
C ASP A 22 4.74 5.76 -4.93
N TYR A 23 4.69 5.83 -3.59
CA TYR A 23 5.05 7.03 -2.81
C TYR A 23 6.45 6.98 -2.19
N VAL A 24 7.20 5.89 -2.37
CA VAL A 24 8.51 5.69 -1.72
C VAL A 24 9.63 6.12 -2.67
N THR A 25 10.32 7.21 -2.31
CA THR A 25 11.56 7.64 -2.95
C THR A 25 12.74 6.81 -2.44
N ARG A 26 13.39 6.01 -3.29
CA ARG A 26 14.72 5.47 -2.96
C ARG A 26 15.77 6.53 -3.25
N GLU A 27 16.75 6.71 -2.36
CA GLU A 27 17.83 7.69 -2.50
C GLU A 27 18.62 7.53 -3.82
N ASP A 28 18.65 6.32 -4.40
CA ASP A 28 19.28 6.00 -5.68
C ASP A 28 18.33 6.07 -6.90
N ASP A 29 17.02 6.20 -6.71
CA ASP A 29 16.00 6.22 -7.79
C ASP A 29 15.61 7.65 -8.22
N CYS A 30 16.55 8.59 -8.10
CA CYS A 30 16.42 9.98 -8.53
C CYS A 30 16.19 10.04 -10.06
N GLY A 31 14.95 9.80 -10.49
CA GLY A 31 14.55 9.65 -11.90
C GLY A 31 13.31 8.80 -12.16
N LYS A 32 12.78 8.05 -11.17
CA LYS A 32 11.48 7.40 -11.31
C LYS A 32 10.33 8.36 -11.00
N THR A 33 9.28 8.30 -11.80
CA THR A 33 8.03 9.04 -11.61
C THR A 33 7.34 8.55 -10.34
N ILE A 34 7.66 9.15 -9.19
CA ILE A 34 6.95 8.94 -7.93
C ILE A 34 5.52 9.48 -8.08
N GLY A 35 4.56 8.87 -7.38
CA GLY A 35 3.19 9.34 -7.32
C GLY A 35 2.44 9.18 -8.64
N MET A 36 2.70 8.13 -9.43
CA MET A 36 1.91 7.87 -10.64
C MET A 36 0.44 7.66 -10.29
N ASP A 37 0.15 6.97 -9.19
CA ASP A 37 -1.22 6.74 -8.75
C ASP A 37 -1.93 8.07 -8.47
N LEU A 38 -1.24 9.02 -7.85
CA LEU A 38 -1.79 10.37 -7.63
C LEU A 38 -1.97 11.14 -8.95
N LYS A 39 -1.02 11.05 -9.90
CA LYS A 39 -1.13 11.67 -11.23
C LYS A 39 -2.31 11.10 -12.03
N GLU A 40 -2.66 9.82 -11.82
CA GLU A 40 -3.82 9.16 -12.40
C GLU A 40 -5.12 9.44 -11.62
N GLY A 41 -5.07 10.22 -10.54
CA GLY A 41 -6.22 10.54 -9.69
C GLY A 41 -6.68 9.38 -8.81
N LYS A 42 -5.85 8.35 -8.60
CA LYS A 42 -6.18 7.22 -7.73
C LYS A 42 -6.12 7.62 -6.27
N ILE A 43 -7.12 7.16 -5.53
CA ILE A 43 -7.27 7.41 -4.10
C ILE A 43 -6.86 6.14 -3.34
N THR A 44 -5.56 5.98 -3.14
CA THR A 44 -4.95 4.81 -2.49
C THR A 44 -5.02 4.88 -0.96
N LEU A 45 -4.74 3.76 -0.27
CA LEU A 45 -4.83 3.73 1.19
C LEU A 45 -3.88 4.72 1.92
N PRO A 46 -2.62 4.93 1.48
CA PRO A 46 -1.75 5.96 2.05
C PRO A 46 -2.41 7.34 2.02
N LEU A 47 -3.05 7.71 0.90
CA LEU A 47 -3.73 8.99 0.75
C LEU A 47 -5.01 9.08 1.61
N ILE A 48 -5.83 8.03 1.63
CA ILE A 48 -7.04 7.96 2.47
C ILE A 48 -6.69 8.15 3.95
N ARG A 49 -5.60 7.51 4.42
CA ARG A 49 -5.15 7.63 5.80
C ARG A 49 -4.72 9.05 6.13
N THR A 50 -3.97 9.66 5.22
CA THR A 50 -3.45 11.02 5.31
C THR A 50 -4.59 12.03 5.37
N PHE A 51 -5.51 11.97 4.40
CA PHE A 51 -6.68 12.84 4.30
C PHE A 51 -7.51 12.89 5.59
N LYS A 52 -7.68 11.74 6.27
CA LYS A 52 -8.43 11.67 7.54
C LYS A 52 -7.79 12.46 8.69
N LYS A 53 -6.49 12.75 8.63
CA LYS A 53 -5.75 13.48 9.67
C LYS A 53 -5.42 14.92 9.29
N CYS A 54 -5.50 15.26 8.01
CA CYS A 54 -5.23 16.59 7.49
C CYS A 54 -6.19 17.65 8.04
N THR A 55 -5.66 18.86 8.16
CA THR A 55 -6.40 20.11 8.33
C THR A 55 -7.32 20.38 7.13
N PRO A 56 -8.32 21.29 7.26
CA PRO A 56 -9.16 21.68 6.12
C PRO A 56 -8.34 22.17 4.92
N ASP A 57 -7.35 23.03 5.14
CA ASP A 57 -6.52 23.57 4.06
C ASP A 57 -5.71 22.49 3.33
N GLU A 58 -5.17 21.51 4.05
CA GLU A 58 -4.46 20.38 3.45
C GLU A 58 -5.40 19.43 2.69
N LYS A 59 -6.64 19.26 3.16
CA LYS A 59 -7.65 18.48 2.44
C LYS A 59 -8.00 19.12 1.10
N ASP A 60 -8.19 20.43 1.07
CA ASP A 60 -8.46 21.17 -0.16
C ASP A 60 -7.30 21.02 -1.17
N ARG A 61 -6.05 20.99 -0.68
CA ARG A 61 -4.87 20.74 -1.53
C ARG A 61 -4.84 19.31 -2.05
N ILE A 62 -5.13 18.32 -1.21
CA ILE A 62 -5.25 16.91 -1.63
C ILE A 62 -6.33 16.77 -2.70
N GLU A 63 -7.51 17.36 -2.50
CA GLU A 63 -8.62 17.27 -3.45
C GLU A 63 -8.26 17.88 -4.81
N LYS A 64 -7.62 19.05 -4.82
CA LYS A 64 -7.09 19.67 -6.05
C LYS A 64 -6.04 18.80 -6.71
N ALA A 65 -5.09 18.26 -5.95
CA ALA A 65 -4.04 17.39 -6.48
C ALA A 65 -4.61 16.14 -7.16
N VAL A 66 -5.67 15.54 -6.60
CA VAL A 66 -6.36 14.38 -7.18
C VAL A 66 -7.14 14.75 -8.46
N GLN A 67 -7.68 15.97 -8.56
CA GLN A 67 -8.45 16.43 -9.72
C GLN A 67 -7.56 16.88 -10.88
N ASP A 68 -6.55 17.69 -10.60
CA ASP A 68 -5.78 18.41 -11.61
C ASP A 68 -4.55 17.61 -12.08
N GLY A 69 -4.01 16.75 -11.21
CA GLY A 69 -2.72 16.10 -11.44
C GLY A 69 -1.56 17.11 -11.52
N GLY A 70 -0.31 16.63 -11.51
CA GLY A 70 0.89 17.48 -11.71
C GLY A 70 2.05 17.16 -10.78
N GLU A 71 3.27 17.50 -11.19
CA GLU A 71 4.50 17.17 -10.42
C GLU A 71 4.65 17.95 -9.12
N ASP A 72 4.32 19.25 -9.12
CA ASP A 72 4.41 20.08 -7.92
C ASP A 72 3.44 19.58 -6.82
N SER A 73 2.23 19.19 -7.22
CA SER A 73 1.22 18.58 -6.35
C SER A 73 1.71 17.25 -5.75
N VAL A 74 2.43 16.43 -6.53
CA VAL A 74 2.90 15.11 -6.08
C VAL A 74 3.90 15.22 -4.93
N GLN A 75 4.84 16.17 -4.99
CA GLN A 75 5.83 16.33 -3.93
C GLN A 75 5.19 16.79 -2.61
N GLU A 76 4.24 17.74 -2.69
CA GLU A 76 3.50 18.20 -1.52
C GLU A 76 2.68 17.07 -0.90
N ILE A 77 1.88 16.35 -1.70
CA ILE A 77 1.03 15.28 -1.18
C ILE A 77 1.87 14.12 -0.62
N THR A 78 3.00 13.78 -1.26
CA THR A 78 3.92 12.77 -0.72
C THR A 78 4.50 13.21 0.63
N SER A 79 4.80 14.50 0.80
CA SER A 79 5.26 15.06 2.08
C SER A 79 4.18 14.95 3.17
N LEU A 80 2.92 15.21 2.83
CA LEU A 80 1.79 15.00 3.74
C LEU A 80 1.60 13.53 4.10
N ILE A 81 1.73 12.62 3.12
CA ILE A 81 1.65 11.17 3.35
C ILE A 81 2.70 10.72 4.36
N ASN A 82 3.95 11.18 4.22
CA ASN A 82 5.01 10.91 5.18
C ASN A 82 4.72 11.51 6.56
N THR A 83 4.32 12.79 6.60
CA THR A 83 4.00 13.51 7.85
C THR A 83 2.92 12.80 8.67
N TYR A 84 1.88 12.30 7.99
CA TYR A 84 0.75 11.65 8.64
C TYR A 84 0.87 10.13 8.75
N LYS A 85 2.02 9.56 8.36
CA LYS A 85 2.36 8.13 8.39
C LYS A 85 1.39 7.26 7.59
N GLY A 86 1.06 7.71 6.37
CA GLY A 86 0.17 7.00 5.45
C GLY A 86 0.77 5.70 4.91
N ILE A 87 2.08 5.71 4.62
CA ILE A 87 2.87 4.56 4.15
C ILE A 87 2.89 3.47 5.22
N GLU A 88 3.37 3.80 6.43
CA GLU A 88 3.53 2.84 7.53
C GLU A 88 2.18 2.24 7.92
N TYR A 89 1.12 3.06 7.96
CA TYR A 89 -0.22 2.55 8.21
C TYR A 89 -0.68 1.53 7.17
N SER A 90 -0.38 1.75 5.89
CA SER A 90 -0.79 0.86 4.80
C SER A 90 -0.02 -0.45 4.84
N LEU A 91 1.28 -0.40 5.13
CA LEU A 91 2.14 -1.57 5.32
C LEU A 91 1.74 -2.39 6.55
N GLU A 92 1.46 -1.74 7.69
CA GLU A 92 0.92 -2.42 8.87
C GLU A 92 -0.39 -3.14 8.55
N LYS A 93 -1.25 -2.51 7.74
CA LYS A 93 -2.51 -3.11 7.32
C LYS A 93 -2.28 -4.31 6.39
N ALA A 94 -1.37 -4.20 5.44
CA ALA A 94 -0.96 -5.29 4.55
C ALA A 94 -0.38 -6.48 5.35
N GLY A 95 0.50 -6.22 6.32
CA GLY A 95 1.05 -7.24 7.21
C GLY A 95 -0.02 -8.00 7.98
N ARG A 96 -1.00 -7.29 8.57
CA ARG A 96 -2.14 -7.95 9.25
C ARG A 96 -2.97 -8.82 8.31
N LEU A 97 -3.20 -8.37 7.07
CA LEU A 97 -3.93 -9.16 6.08
C LEU A 97 -3.16 -10.41 5.69
N VAL A 98 -1.83 -10.33 5.53
CA VAL A 98 -0.97 -11.50 5.28
C VAL A 98 -1.10 -12.52 6.40
N GLU A 99 -0.95 -12.10 7.66
CA GLU A 99 -1.06 -13.00 8.80
C GLU A 99 -2.46 -13.62 8.91
N GLU A 100 -3.52 -12.84 8.69
CA GLU A 100 -4.89 -13.35 8.62
C GLU A 100 -5.03 -14.38 7.49
N GLY A 101 -4.48 -14.08 6.30
CA GLY A 101 -4.44 -14.98 5.17
C GLY A 101 -3.79 -16.32 5.50
N LYS A 102 -2.59 -16.29 6.08
CA LYS A 102 -1.84 -17.48 6.49
C LYS A 102 -2.62 -18.36 7.47
N SER A 103 -3.35 -17.77 8.42
CA SER A 103 -4.15 -18.53 9.39
C SER A 103 -5.23 -19.38 8.71
N PHE A 104 -5.78 -18.96 7.57
CA PHE A 104 -6.73 -19.78 6.82
C PHE A 104 -6.11 -21.03 6.19
N LEU A 105 -4.78 -21.10 6.09
CA LEU A 105 -4.07 -22.28 5.60
C LEU A 105 -3.78 -23.32 6.68
N GLU A 106 -4.00 -23.01 7.96
CA GLU A 106 -3.69 -23.89 9.09
C GLU A 106 -4.50 -25.20 9.06
N ILE A 107 -5.70 -25.18 8.45
CA ILE A 107 -6.56 -26.36 8.33
C ILE A 107 -5.98 -27.44 7.39
N PHE A 108 -4.99 -27.10 6.56
CA PHE A 108 -4.38 -28.03 5.62
C PHE A 108 -3.14 -28.68 6.24
N GLU A 109 -2.94 -29.96 5.97
CA GLU A 109 -1.71 -30.65 6.30
C GLU A 109 -0.49 -30.03 5.63
N ASP A 110 0.67 -30.23 6.24
CA ASP A 110 1.92 -29.73 5.70
C ASP A 110 2.25 -30.42 4.39
N SER A 111 2.42 -29.60 3.35
CA SER A 111 2.62 -30.05 1.98
C SER A 111 3.44 -29.02 1.21
N THR A 112 4.05 -29.43 0.10
CA THR A 112 4.80 -28.53 -0.78
C THR A 112 3.94 -27.33 -1.24
N PRO A 113 2.67 -27.50 -1.67
CA PRO A 113 1.82 -26.37 -2.01
C PRO A 113 1.56 -25.40 -0.85
N LYS A 114 1.26 -25.91 0.36
CA LYS A 114 1.05 -25.06 1.54
C LYS A 114 2.29 -24.21 1.84
N LYS A 115 3.48 -24.82 1.81
CA LYS A 115 4.76 -24.13 2.00
C LYS A 115 4.99 -23.04 0.95
N ALA A 116 4.66 -23.30 -0.32
CA ALA A 116 4.76 -22.31 -1.38
C ALA A 116 3.81 -21.12 -1.16
N LEU A 117 2.56 -21.38 -0.72
CA LEU A 117 1.59 -20.33 -0.38
C LEU A 117 2.03 -19.47 0.81
N LEU A 118 2.65 -20.07 1.84
CA LEU A 118 3.22 -19.32 2.95
C LEU A 118 4.41 -18.47 2.49
N ALA A 119 5.32 -19.03 1.69
CA ALA A 119 6.49 -18.31 1.18
C ALA A 119 6.12 -17.10 0.31
N ILE A 120 5.12 -17.22 -0.58
CA ILE A 120 4.67 -16.06 -1.37
C ILE A 120 4.01 -15.00 -0.47
N SER A 121 3.35 -15.42 0.62
CA SER A 121 2.74 -14.50 1.58
C SER A 121 3.78 -13.65 2.31
N ASP A 122 4.90 -14.28 2.71
CA ASP A 122 6.05 -13.56 3.28
C ASP A 122 6.69 -12.61 2.27
N TYR A 123 6.82 -13.05 1.02
CA TYR A 123 7.40 -12.24 -0.04
C TYR A 123 6.60 -10.95 -0.29
N VAL A 124 5.26 -10.99 -0.23
CA VAL A 124 4.41 -9.81 -0.49
C VAL A 124 4.78 -8.61 0.39
N ILE A 125 5.03 -8.84 1.68
CA ILE A 125 5.36 -7.75 2.63
C ILE A 125 6.86 -7.42 2.71
N GLN A 126 7.70 -8.30 2.17
CA GLN A 126 9.15 -8.10 2.09
C GLN A 126 9.58 -7.43 0.78
N ARG A 127 8.65 -7.14 -0.14
CA ARG A 127 8.94 -6.38 -1.37
C ARG A 127 9.58 -5.06 -0.94
N LYS A 128 10.83 -4.86 -1.38
CA LYS A 128 11.70 -3.77 -0.94
C LYS A 128 11.00 -2.41 -1.05
N LEU A 129 10.82 -1.78 0.11
CA LEU A 129 10.96 -0.33 0.29
C LEU A 129 12.45 0.03 0.08
#